data_AF-A0A935GJR2-F1
#
_entry.id   AF-A0A935GJR2-F1
#
_cell.length_a   1.000
_cell.length_b   1.000
_cell.length_c   1.000
_cell.angle_alpha   90.00
_cell.angle_beta   90.00
_cell.angle_gamma   90.00
#
_symmetry.space_group_name_H-M   'P 1'
#
loop_
_entity.id
_entity.type
_entity.pdbx_description
1 polymer ?
#
loop_
_entity_poly.entity_id
_entity_poly.type
_entity_poly.pdbx_seq_one_letter_code
_entity_poly.pdbx_strand_id
1 'polypeptide(L)'
;MPVWNGEIGAHTAEWVGAVIGMFEDPSYNISGWVFWPWKRVPEAGKRYRHLMGIESTPKWDAVRHWVAGAWWVPKPSRKDALKGMQEFIDASNANALRVDPEMRGIVAAFAAPRARK
;
A
#
# COMPACT_ATOMS: atom_id res chain seq x y z
N MET A 1 21.35 14.68 15.52
CA MET A 1 21.29 13.30 14.99
C MET A 1 20.41 13.32 13.75
N PRO A 2 20.85 12.80 12.60
CA PRO A 2 19.98 12.65 11.43
C PRO A 2 18.88 11.65 11.76
N VAL A 3 17.63 11.99 11.45
CA VAL A 3 16.48 11.10 11.64
C VAL A 3 16.04 10.59 10.27
N TRP A 4 15.93 9.27 10.14
CA TRP A 4 15.44 8.63 8.92
C TRP A 4 14.12 7.91 9.21
N ASN A 5 13.09 8.20 8.41
CA ASN A 5 11.84 7.46 8.52
C ASN A 5 11.84 6.22 7.62
N GLY A 6 12.06 5.06 8.23
CA GLY A 6 12.20 3.78 7.53
C GLY A 6 10.92 3.25 6.90
N GLU A 7 9.73 3.73 7.30
CA GLU A 7 8.46 3.32 6.70
C GLU A 7 7.41 4.43 6.90
N ILE A 8 6.83 4.88 5.78
CA ILE A 8 5.71 5.83 5.82
C ILE A 8 4.52 5.25 5.04
N GLY A 9 3.34 5.35 5.61
CA GLY A 9 2.10 4.93 4.98
C GLY A 9 0.92 5.64 5.62
N ALA A 10 -0.13 5.90 4.86
CA ALA A 10 -1.33 6.53 5.40
C ALA A 10 -2.58 6.02 4.66
N HIS A 11 -3.73 6.20 5.31
CA HIS A 11 -5.00 5.72 4.78
C HIS A 11 -5.54 6.56 3.63
N THR A 12 -5.10 7.82 3.47
CA THR A 12 -5.58 8.74 2.43
C THR A 12 -4.43 9.46 1.73
N ALA A 13 -4.67 9.89 0.49
CA ALA A 13 -3.76 10.70 -0.30
C ALA A 13 -3.35 12.00 0.43
N GLU A 14 -4.31 12.69 1.03
CA GLU A 14 -4.11 13.93 1.79
C GLU A 14 -3.13 13.74 2.96
N TRP A 15 -3.30 12.66 3.73
CA TRP A 15 -2.41 12.35 4.84
C TRP A 15 -1.00 12.03 4.37
N VAL A 16 -0.85 11.30 3.26
CA VAL A 16 0.47 11.01 2.69
C VAL A 16 1.17 12.30 2.29
N GLY A 17 0.47 13.21 1.60
CA GLY A 17 1.02 14.52 1.23
C GLY A 17 1.43 15.36 2.43
N ALA A 18 0.59 15.43 3.47
CA ALA A 18 0.88 16.19 4.68
C ALA A 18 2.10 15.66 5.45
N VAL A 19 2.17 14.33 5.64
CA VAL A 19 3.27 13.67 6.36
C VAL A 19 4.60 13.82 5.62
N ILE A 20 4.61 13.58 4.30
CA ILE A 20 5.82 13.81 3.50
C ILE A 20 6.20 15.30 3.54
N GLY A 21 5.22 16.20 3.47
CA GLY A 21 5.46 17.64 3.61
C GLY A 21 6.18 18.01 4.90
N MET A 22 5.82 17.41 6.03
CA MET A 22 6.54 17.59 7.30
C MET A 22 7.97 17.04 7.25
N PHE A 23 8.19 15.90 6.59
CA PHE A 23 9.54 15.31 6.47
C PHE A 23 10.46 16.11 5.55
N GLU A 24 9.89 16.80 4.56
CA GLU A 24 10.61 17.69 3.65
C GLU A 24 10.84 19.10 4.25
N ASP A 25 10.19 19.43 5.36
CA ASP A 25 10.40 20.69 6.06
C ASP A 25 11.64 20.60 6.98
N PRO A 26 12.69 21.42 6.74
CA PRO A 26 13.93 21.36 7.50
C PRO A 26 13.76 21.61 9.01
N SER A 27 12.68 22.26 9.45
CA SER A 27 12.41 22.52 10.87
C SER A 27 12.16 21.24 11.68
N TYR A 28 11.78 20.15 11.02
CA TYR A 28 11.55 18.85 11.67
C TYR A 28 12.80 17.95 11.75
N ASN A 29 13.93 18.36 11.17
CA ASN A 29 15.20 17.62 11.21
C ASN A 29 15.08 16.15 10.75
N ILE A 30 14.24 15.90 9.75
CA ILE A 30 14.13 14.59 9.07
C ILE A 30 15.07 14.61 7.86
N SER A 31 15.97 13.65 7.81
CA SER A 31 17.02 13.53 6.78
C SER A 31 16.58 12.69 5.58
N GLY A 32 15.46 12.00 5.70
CA GLY A 32 14.87 11.25 4.61
C GLY A 32 13.78 10.30 5.08
N TRP A 33 13.13 9.67 4.11
CA TRP A 33 12.00 8.78 4.30
C TRP A 33 11.92 7.76 3.17
N VAL A 34 11.20 6.66 3.41
CA VAL A 34 10.79 5.74 2.35
C VAL A 34 9.30 5.43 2.48
N PHE A 35 8.57 5.58 1.37
CA PHE A 35 7.16 5.21 1.33
C PHE A 35 7.02 3.71 1.33
N TRP A 36 6.30 3.20 2.33
CA TRP A 36 5.97 1.79 2.41
C TRP A 36 4.96 1.45 1.31
N PRO A 37 5.31 0.61 0.32
CA PRO A 37 4.52 0.49 -0.90
C PRO A 37 3.23 -0.33 -0.73
N TRP A 38 2.88 -0.74 0.50
CA TRP A 38 1.94 -1.81 0.90
C TRP A 38 1.10 -2.39 -0.23
N LYS A 39 1.29 -3.69 -0.49
CA LYS A 39 0.52 -4.50 -1.44
C LYS A 39 -0.88 -4.77 -0.89
N ARG A 40 -1.85 -3.91 -1.22
CA ARG A 40 -3.25 -4.14 -0.85
C ARG A 40 -4.06 -4.60 -2.05
N VAL A 41 -5.08 -5.39 -1.78
CA VAL A 41 -6.19 -5.61 -2.72
C VAL A 41 -6.99 -4.30 -2.83
N PRO A 42 -7.11 -3.68 -4.03
CA PRO A 42 -8.03 -2.59 -4.24
C PRO A 42 -9.46 -3.04 -3.94
N GLU A 43 -10.18 -2.27 -3.14
CA GLU A 43 -11.58 -2.55 -2.83
C GLU A 43 -12.43 -1.35 -3.24
N ALA A 44 -13.38 -1.57 -4.15
CA ALA A 44 -14.26 -0.53 -4.63
C ALA A 44 -14.97 0.17 -3.45
N GLY A 45 -14.96 1.51 -3.43
CA GLY A 45 -15.58 2.30 -2.38
C GLY A 45 -14.80 2.40 -1.06
N LYS A 46 -13.66 1.73 -0.91
CA LYS A 46 -12.79 1.92 0.27
C LYS A 46 -11.82 3.09 0.06
N ARG A 47 -11.62 3.87 1.12
CA ARG A 47 -10.73 5.05 1.11
C ARG A 47 -9.24 4.71 1.15
N TYR A 48 -8.89 3.47 1.45
CA TYR A 48 -7.51 3.05 1.69
C TYR A 48 -6.68 3.02 0.40
N ARG A 49 -5.56 3.75 0.41
CA ARG A 49 -4.62 3.80 -0.72
C ARG A 49 -3.44 2.86 -0.54
N HIS A 50 -2.80 2.53 -1.67
CA HIS A 50 -1.61 1.70 -1.79
C HIS A 50 -0.72 2.30 -2.88
N LEU A 51 0.60 2.17 -2.81
CA LEU A 51 1.45 2.58 -3.94
C LEU A 51 1.50 1.46 -4.98
N MET A 52 1.59 0.22 -4.52
CA MET A 52 1.59 -0.98 -5.35
C MET A 52 0.39 -1.85 -4.97
N GLY A 53 -0.54 -2.08 -5.89
CA GLY A 53 -1.71 -2.91 -5.71
C GLY A 53 -1.49 -4.32 -6.28
N ILE A 54 -2.25 -5.27 -5.75
CA ILE A 54 -2.38 -6.61 -6.33
C ILE A 54 -3.79 -6.79 -6.85
N GLU A 55 -3.96 -7.53 -7.95
CA GLU A 55 -5.30 -7.99 -8.32
C GLU A 55 -5.76 -9.09 -7.38
N SER A 56 -7.03 -9.01 -6.98
CA SER A 56 -7.64 -10.09 -6.22
C SER A 56 -8.27 -11.13 -7.14
N THR A 57 -8.45 -12.32 -6.59
CA THR A 57 -9.18 -13.40 -7.23
C THR A 57 -10.32 -13.85 -6.32
N PRO A 58 -11.37 -14.51 -6.85
CA PRO A 58 -12.46 -15.02 -6.00
C PRO A 58 -12.00 -15.97 -4.89
N LYS A 59 -10.94 -16.78 -5.13
CA LYS A 59 -10.42 -17.71 -4.11
C LYS A 59 -9.59 -16.98 -3.07
N TRP A 60 -8.78 -16.00 -3.46
CA TRP A 60 -8.09 -15.15 -2.49
C TRP A 60 -9.08 -14.32 -1.67
N ASP A 61 -10.11 -13.75 -2.30
CA ASP A 61 -11.18 -13.01 -1.63
C ASP A 61 -11.88 -13.85 -0.56
N ALA A 62 -12.19 -15.12 -0.86
CA ALA A 62 -12.79 -16.03 0.11
C ALA A 62 -11.87 -16.25 1.33
N VAL A 63 -10.57 -16.42 1.11
CA VAL A 63 -9.59 -16.60 2.19
C VAL A 63 -9.44 -15.33 3.02
N ARG A 64 -9.20 -14.17 2.40
CA ARG A 64 -8.97 -12.92 3.14
C ARG A 64 -10.20 -12.49 3.93
N HIS A 65 -11.40 -12.66 3.39
CA HIS A 65 -12.63 -12.32 4.10
C HIS A 65 -12.89 -13.28 5.27
N TRP A 66 -12.65 -14.58 5.08
CA TRP A 66 -12.74 -15.54 6.18
C TRP A 66 -11.74 -15.23 7.30
N VAL A 67 -10.48 -14.94 6.97
CA VAL A 67 -9.44 -14.54 7.94
C VAL A 67 -9.79 -13.22 8.64
N ALA A 68 -10.41 -12.27 7.94
CA ALA A 68 -10.88 -11.02 8.51
C ALA A 68 -12.15 -11.17 9.37
N GLY A 69 -12.71 -12.37 9.51
CA GLY A 69 -13.91 -12.61 10.31
C GLY A 69 -15.19 -12.08 9.68
N ALA A 70 -15.24 -11.93 8.35
CA ALA A 70 -16.44 -11.50 7.66
C ALA A 70 -17.58 -12.51 7.85
N TRP A 71 -18.64 -12.10 8.56
CA TRP A 71 -19.73 -13.00 8.97
C TRP A 71 -20.50 -13.61 7.79
N TRP A 72 -20.47 -12.98 6.62
CA TRP A 72 -21.13 -13.46 5.39
C TRP A 72 -20.27 -14.43 4.58
N VAL A 73 -19.03 -14.74 4.99
CA VAL A 73 -18.12 -15.62 4.26
C VAL A 73 -17.90 -16.91 5.04
N PRO A 74 -18.26 -18.08 4.48
CA PRO A 74 -18.00 -19.35 5.14
C PRO A 74 -16.52 -19.67 5.16
N LYS A 75 -16.10 -20.54 6.08
CA LYS A 75 -14.74 -21.10 6.09
C LYS A 75 -14.46 -21.83 4.76
N PRO A 76 -13.41 -21.46 4.01
CA PRO A 76 -13.07 -22.15 2.77
C PRO A 76 -12.59 -23.58 3.05
N SER A 77 -12.76 -24.46 2.06
CA SER A 77 -12.15 -25.79 2.10
C SER A 77 -10.63 -25.69 2.11
N ARG A 78 -9.91 -26.72 2.60
CA ARG A 78 -8.44 -26.73 2.56
C ARG A 78 -7.90 -26.51 1.15
N LYS A 79 -8.52 -27.14 0.14
CA LYS A 79 -8.12 -27.01 -1.27
C LYS A 79 -8.29 -25.58 -1.77
N ASP A 80 -9.43 -24.96 -1.47
CA ASP A 80 -9.70 -23.58 -1.88
C ASP A 80 -8.80 -22.58 -1.15
N ALA A 81 -8.51 -22.84 0.13
CA ALA A 81 -7.59 -22.02 0.91
C ALA A 81 -6.18 -22.06 0.31
N LEU A 82 -5.65 -23.25 0.02
CA LEU A 82 -4.33 -23.40 -0.61
C LEU A 82 -4.29 -22.72 -1.98
N LYS A 83 -5.34 -22.87 -2.79
CA LYS A 83 -5.44 -22.19 -4.09
C LYS A 83 -5.46 -20.67 -3.95
N GLY A 84 -6.28 -20.13 -3.05
CA GLY A 84 -6.36 -18.68 -2.81
C GLY A 84 -5.04 -18.10 -2.29
N MET A 85 -4.32 -18.83 -1.44
CA MET A 85 -2.99 -18.43 -0.97
C MET A 85 -1.95 -18.43 -2.10
N GLN A 86 -1.98 -19.43 -3.00
CA GLN A 86 -1.10 -19.45 -4.17
C GLN A 86 -1.38 -18.27 -5.10
N GLU A 87 -2.66 -18.01 -5.41
CA GLU A 87 -3.06 -16.87 -6.24
C GLU A 87 -2.63 -15.52 -5.63
N PHE A 88 -2.68 -15.38 -4.29
CA PHE A 88 -2.14 -14.21 -3.60
C PHE A 88 -0.61 -14.07 -3.75
N ILE A 89 0.14 -15.17 -3.65
CA ILE A 89 1.60 -15.18 -3.84
C ILE A 89 1.94 -14.76 -5.27
N ASP A 90 1.24 -15.34 -6.26
CA ASP A 90 1.44 -15.05 -7.67
C ASP A 90 1.15 -13.56 -7.97
N ALA A 91 0.04 -13.04 -7.45
CA ALA A 91 -0.32 -11.63 -7.59
C ALA A 91 0.66 -10.68 -6.85
N SER A 92 1.31 -11.16 -5.79
CA SER A 92 2.30 -10.40 -5.02
C SER A 92 3.68 -10.38 -5.67
N ASN A 93 3.91 -11.12 -6.75
CA ASN A 93 5.15 -11.05 -7.52
C ASN A 93 5.39 -9.62 -8.03
N ALA A 94 6.63 -9.13 -8.00
CA ALA A 94 6.99 -7.78 -8.40
C ALA A 94 6.48 -7.40 -9.81
N ASN A 95 6.47 -8.36 -10.73
CA ASN A 95 6.03 -8.15 -12.12
C ASN A 95 4.49 -8.12 -12.28
N ALA A 96 3.74 -8.56 -11.27
CA ALA A 96 2.27 -8.58 -11.28
C ALA A 96 1.66 -7.36 -10.56
N LEU A 97 2.48 -6.56 -9.87
CA LEU A 97 2.01 -5.40 -9.12
C LEU A 97 1.55 -4.29 -10.06
N ARG A 98 0.51 -3.57 -9.65
CA ARG A 98 0.01 -2.39 -10.36
C ARG A 98 0.27 -1.14 -9.56
N VAL A 99 0.83 -0.12 -10.18
CA VAL A 99 1.06 1.16 -9.51
C VAL A 99 -0.27 1.91 -9.40
N ASP A 100 -0.60 2.42 -8.21
CA ASP A 100 -1.68 3.40 -8.04
C ASP A 100 -1.18 4.75 -8.61
N PRO A 101 -1.80 5.26 -9.70
CA PRO A 101 -1.32 6.46 -10.38
C PRO A 101 -1.43 7.72 -9.51
N GLU A 102 -2.40 7.79 -8.60
CA GLU A 102 -2.60 8.94 -7.72
C GLU A 102 -1.51 8.95 -6.63
N MET A 103 -1.26 7.81 -6.00
CA MET A 103 -0.20 7.66 -5.01
C MET A 103 1.18 7.88 -5.63
N ARG A 104 1.41 7.38 -6.85
CA ARG A 104 2.63 7.67 -7.60
C ARG A 104 2.79 9.18 -7.80
N GLY A 105 1.74 9.88 -8.19
CA GLY A 105 1.76 11.33 -8.37
C GLY A 105 2.18 12.08 -7.09
N ILE A 106 1.60 11.70 -5.95
CA ILE A 106 1.91 12.30 -4.65
C ILE A 106 3.38 12.06 -4.28
N VAL A 107 3.83 10.80 -4.29
CA VAL A 107 5.21 10.45 -3.91
C VAL A 107 6.22 11.07 -4.87
N ALA A 108 5.94 11.08 -6.18
CA ALA A 108 6.82 11.67 -7.19
C ALA A 108 6.95 13.20 -7.07
N ALA A 109 5.91 13.89 -6.59
CA ALA A 109 5.95 15.34 -6.39
C ALA A 109 7.00 15.78 -5.34
N PHE A 110 7.41 14.87 -4.46
CA PHE A 110 8.46 15.11 -3.47
C PHE A 110 9.81 14.51 -3.86
N ALA A 111 9.85 13.59 -4.84
CA ALA A 111 11.10 13.00 -5.34
C ALA A 111 11.84 13.89 -6.35
N ALA A 112 11.19 14.91 -6.93
CA ALA A 112 11.84 15.83 -7.86
C ALA A 112 12.80 16.78 -7.12
N PRO A 113 14.03 17.00 -7.61
CA PRO A 113 14.95 17.95 -6.98
C PRO A 113 14.31 19.33 -6.90
N ARG A 114 13.99 19.78 -5.69
CA ARG A 114 13.63 21.18 -5.49
C ARG A 114 14.89 22.00 -5.64
N ALA A 115 14.86 22.99 -6.54
CA ALA A 115 15.93 23.97 -6.63
C ALA A 115 16.11 24.59 -5.24
N ARG A 116 17.25 24.31 -4.61
CA ARG A 116 17.63 24.94 -3.34
C ARG A 116 17.80 26.42 -3.66
N LYS A 117 16.93 27.27 -3.10
CA LYS A 117 17.14 28.73 -3.09
C LYS A 117 18.23 29.07 -2.08
#